data_AF-A0A357CD78-F1
#
_entry.id   AF-A0A357CD78-F1
#
_cell.length_a   1.000
_cell.length_b   1.000
_cell.length_c   1.000
_cell.angle_alpha   90.00
_cell.angle_beta   90.00
_cell.angle_gamma   90.00
#
_symmetry.space_group_name_H-M   'P 1'
#
loop_
_entity.id
_entity.type
_entity.pdbx_description
1 polymer ?
#
loop_
_entity_poly.entity_id
_entity_poly.type
_entity_poly.pdbx_seq_one_letter_code
_entity_poly.pdbx_strand_id
1 'polypeptide(L)'
;MHQATGREDYPAVGDWVALTPPSADYKAQIQAILPRVSKFARKAAGAVTEEQIVAANIDLVFICMGLDADYNLRRLERYLAAAWESGALPVVVLTKADLCEAELDERLRDAEAVAIGAEVLPISSINGEGLGTVKGMLTTGKTGALIGSSGVGKSTLINHLLGFERQTIGEVRTGDGRGRHTTTHRELILLEGGGLLV
;
A
#
# COMPACT_ATOMS: atom_id res chain seq x y z
N MET A 1 -28.95 -0.62 20.05
CA MET A 1 -28.38 0.73 20.28
C MET A 1 -27.13 0.84 19.44
N HIS A 2 -27.08 1.77 18.50
CA HIS A 2 -25.87 2.04 17.72
C HIS A 2 -24.95 2.92 18.57
N GLN A 3 -23.73 2.46 18.83
CA GLN A 3 -22.74 3.11 19.71
C GLN A 3 -21.78 4.06 18.96
N ALA A 4 -21.95 4.23 17.65
CA ALA A 4 -21.08 5.10 16.86
C ALA A 4 -21.31 6.57 17.24
N THR A 5 -20.27 7.19 17.76
CA THR A 5 -20.21 8.60 18.17
C THR A 5 -19.46 9.46 17.16
N GLY A 6 -18.62 8.85 16.31
CA GLY A 6 -17.87 9.52 15.26
C GLY A 6 -17.66 8.66 14.01
N ARG A 7 -17.04 9.22 12.98
CA ARG A 7 -16.75 8.53 11.71
C ARG A 7 -15.72 7.42 11.84
N GLU A 8 -14.84 7.54 12.82
CA GLU A 8 -13.84 6.56 13.22
C GLU A 8 -14.45 5.25 13.73
N ASP A 9 -15.69 5.29 14.21
CA ASP A 9 -16.44 4.12 14.71
C ASP A 9 -17.08 3.31 13.57
N TYR A 10 -17.00 3.81 12.33
CA TYR A 10 -17.46 3.07 11.16
C TYR A 10 -16.37 2.12 10.63
N PRO A 11 -16.76 0.97 10.03
CA PRO A 11 -15.81 0.04 9.45
C PRO A 11 -15.03 0.67 8.31
N ALA A 12 -13.73 0.40 8.28
CA ALA A 12 -12.82 0.70 7.18
C ALA A 12 -12.23 -0.60 6.62
N VAL A 13 -11.62 -0.50 5.44
CA VAL A 13 -10.87 -1.62 4.84
C VAL A 13 -9.73 -2.02 5.79
N GLY A 14 -9.61 -3.31 6.08
CA GLY A 14 -8.63 -3.82 7.05
C GLY A 14 -9.20 -4.09 8.45
N ASP A 15 -10.40 -3.61 8.77
CA ASP A 15 -10.98 -3.87 10.10
C ASP A 15 -11.32 -5.34 10.32
N TRP A 16 -10.89 -5.86 11.48
CA TRP A 16 -11.43 -7.08 12.03
C TRP A 16 -12.82 -6.79 12.59
N VAL A 17 -13.82 -7.56 12.15
CA VAL A 17 -15.22 -7.36 12.56
C VAL A 17 -15.84 -8.62 13.14
N ALA A 18 -16.62 -8.46 14.20
CA ALA A 18 -17.55 -9.49 14.64
C ALA A 18 -18.78 -9.43 13.73
N LEU A 19 -19.14 -10.55 13.10
CA LEU A 19 -20.26 -10.63 12.17
C LEU A 19 -21.26 -11.69 12.59
N THR A 20 -22.55 -11.38 12.39
CA THR A 20 -23.58 -12.41 12.33
C THR A 20 -23.52 -13.02 10.94
N PRO A 21 -23.34 -14.35 10.82
CA PRO A 21 -23.26 -15.01 9.52
C PRO A 21 -24.54 -14.80 8.71
N PRO A 22 -24.45 -14.77 7.38
CA PRO A 22 -25.63 -14.63 6.53
C PRO A 22 -26.59 -15.81 6.72
N SER A 23 -27.87 -15.57 6.50
CA SER A 23 -28.88 -16.62 6.39
C SER A 23 -29.58 -16.51 5.03
N ALA A 24 -30.57 -17.38 4.76
CA ALA A 24 -31.38 -17.28 3.54
C ALA A 24 -32.08 -15.91 3.41
N ASP A 25 -32.41 -15.27 4.54
CA ASP A 25 -33.25 -14.07 4.59
C ASP A 25 -32.45 -12.77 4.75
N TYR A 26 -31.16 -12.85 5.11
CA TYR A 26 -30.34 -11.66 5.34
C TYR A 26 -28.85 -11.85 5.04
N LYS A 27 -28.22 -10.76 4.59
CA LYS A 27 -26.76 -10.67 4.39
C LYS A 27 -26.05 -10.59 5.74
N ALA A 28 -24.75 -10.95 5.75
CA ALA A 28 -23.92 -10.82 6.94
C ALA A 28 -24.00 -9.41 7.53
N GLN A 29 -24.13 -9.32 8.85
CA GLN A 29 -24.27 -8.05 9.57
C GLN A 29 -23.09 -7.86 10.51
N ILE A 30 -22.38 -6.73 10.36
CA ILE A 30 -21.33 -6.31 11.28
C ILE A 30 -21.97 -5.91 12.61
N GLN A 31 -21.58 -6.60 13.69
CA GLN A 31 -22.03 -6.34 15.05
C GLN A 31 -21.08 -5.42 15.81
N ALA A 32 -19.77 -5.56 15.59
CA ALA A 32 -18.74 -4.76 16.21
C ALA A 32 -17.46 -4.74 15.37
N ILE A 33 -16.66 -3.67 15.55
CA ILE A 33 -15.29 -3.57 15.07
C ILE A 33 -14.37 -3.91 16.24
N LEU A 34 -13.37 -4.77 16.01
CA LEU A 34 -12.38 -5.12 17.02
C LEU A 34 -11.31 -4.03 17.13
N PRO A 35 -10.57 -3.93 18.26
CA PRO A 35 -9.52 -2.93 18.43
C PRO A 35 -8.50 -2.95 17.29
N ARG A 36 -8.19 -1.78 16.73
CA ARG A 36 -7.22 -1.62 15.65
C ARG A 36 -5.80 -1.62 16.20
N VAL A 37 -4.90 -2.32 15.54
CA VAL A 37 -3.45 -2.32 15.87
C VAL A 37 -2.71 -1.19 15.17
N SER A 38 -3.20 -0.76 14.01
CA SER A 38 -2.71 0.40 13.25
C SER A 38 -3.85 1.05 12.47
N LYS A 39 -3.71 2.33 12.11
CA LYS A 39 -4.68 3.06 11.29
C LYS A 39 -4.00 4.08 10.39
N PHE A 40 -4.35 4.08 9.11
CA PHE A 40 -4.01 5.17 8.22
C PHE A 40 -5.20 6.11 8.10
N ALA A 41 -5.09 7.33 8.63
CA ALA A 41 -6.16 8.31 8.62
C ALA A 41 -5.81 9.51 7.73
N ARG A 42 -6.81 10.02 7.00
CA ARG A 42 -6.71 11.28 6.27
C ARG A 42 -7.60 12.30 6.95
N LYS A 43 -7.07 13.51 7.18
CA LYS A 43 -7.90 14.64 7.61
C LYS A 43 -8.84 15.03 6.46
N ALA A 44 -10.14 14.98 6.68
CA ALA A 44 -11.12 15.46 5.71
C ALA A 44 -10.96 16.99 5.52
N ALA A 45 -11.14 17.48 4.29
CA ALA A 45 -11.12 18.92 4.02
C ALA A 45 -12.45 19.54 4.48
N GLY A 46 -12.41 20.48 5.43
CA GLY A 46 -13.61 21.17 5.95
C GLY A 46 -13.36 21.89 7.28
N ALA A 47 -14.39 22.61 7.77
CA ALA A 47 -14.34 23.38 9.03
C ALA A 47 -14.29 22.50 10.30
N VAL A 48 -14.64 21.22 10.18
CA VAL A 48 -14.48 20.21 11.23
C VAL A 48 -13.44 19.21 10.72
N THR A 49 -12.33 19.09 11.42
CA THR A 49 -11.21 18.18 11.09
C THR A 49 -11.57 16.76 11.55
N GLU A 50 -12.55 16.14 10.92
CA GLU A 50 -12.85 14.72 11.18
C GLU A 50 -11.75 13.85 10.54
N GLU A 51 -11.16 12.95 11.32
CA GLU A 51 -10.25 11.92 10.83
C GLU A 51 -11.07 10.86 10.08
N GLN A 52 -10.81 10.69 8.78
CA GLN A 52 -11.36 9.57 8.02
C GLN A 52 -10.32 8.46 7.94
N ILE A 53 -10.65 7.29 8.49
CA ILE A 53 -9.79 6.11 8.37
C ILE A 53 -9.86 5.59 6.93
N VAL A 54 -8.68 5.45 6.32
CA VAL A 54 -8.47 4.98 4.96
C VAL A 54 -8.25 3.48 4.95
N ALA A 55 -7.43 3.00 5.88
CA ALA A 55 -7.16 1.58 6.10
C ALA A 55 -6.83 1.34 7.58
N ALA A 56 -7.11 0.14 8.08
CA ALA A 56 -6.79 -0.30 9.43
C ALA A 56 -6.00 -1.61 9.42
N ASN A 57 -5.29 -1.92 10.52
CA ASN A 57 -4.56 -3.17 10.69
C ASN A 57 -3.55 -3.47 9.57
N ILE A 58 -2.88 -2.41 9.10
CA ILE A 58 -1.74 -2.47 8.20
C ILE A 58 -0.48 -2.78 9.01
N ASP A 59 0.24 -3.84 8.65
CA ASP A 59 1.54 -4.19 9.24
C ASP A 59 2.68 -3.42 8.58
N LEU A 60 2.63 -3.31 7.25
CA LEU A 60 3.70 -2.77 6.41
C LEU A 60 3.18 -1.63 5.52
N VAL A 61 3.90 -0.51 5.48
CA VAL A 61 3.65 0.56 4.51
C VAL A 61 4.82 0.64 3.54
N PHE A 62 4.59 0.20 2.30
CA PHE A 62 5.55 0.33 1.21
C PHE A 62 5.51 1.74 0.64
N ILE A 63 6.55 2.51 0.92
CA ILE A 63 6.72 3.88 0.42
C ILE A 63 7.46 3.80 -0.92
N CYS A 64 6.70 3.82 -2.02
CA CYS A 64 7.23 3.76 -3.36
C CYS A 64 7.75 5.14 -3.81
N MET A 65 9.02 5.19 -4.22
CA MET A 65 9.69 6.38 -4.77
C MET A 65 10.49 5.99 -6.01
N GLY A 66 10.34 6.74 -7.10
CA GLY A 66 10.98 6.42 -8.36
C GLY A 66 12.39 6.99 -8.38
N LEU A 67 13.34 6.23 -8.90
CA LEU A 67 14.71 6.68 -9.14
C LEU A 67 14.86 7.53 -10.42
N ASP A 68 13.76 8.06 -10.93
CA ASP A 68 13.69 9.02 -12.03
C ASP A 68 13.45 10.45 -11.49
N ALA A 69 12.73 11.28 -12.24
CA ALA A 69 12.36 12.63 -11.80
C ALA A 69 11.49 12.67 -10.53
N ASP A 70 10.99 11.53 -10.02
CA ASP A 70 10.26 11.48 -8.76
C ASP A 70 11.16 11.46 -7.51
N TYR A 71 12.46 11.15 -7.64
CA TYR A 71 13.36 10.96 -6.50
C TYR A 71 13.46 12.23 -5.63
N ASN A 72 12.96 12.15 -4.39
CA ASN A 72 12.79 13.33 -3.54
C ASN A 72 12.84 12.99 -2.05
N LEU A 73 14.00 13.14 -1.42
CA LEU A 73 14.22 12.84 0.00
C LEU A 73 13.26 13.58 0.95
N ARG A 74 12.96 14.85 0.69
CA ARG A 74 12.01 15.62 1.52
C ARG A 74 10.59 15.05 1.47
N ARG A 75 10.21 14.44 0.35
CA ARG A 75 8.93 13.75 0.21
C ARG A 75 8.97 12.40 0.93
N LEU A 76 10.11 11.70 0.86
CA LEU A 76 10.33 10.45 1.57
C LEU A 76 10.16 10.65 3.08
N GLU A 77 10.79 11.66 3.67
CA GLU A 77 10.67 12.02 5.09
C GLU A 77 9.22 12.22 5.52
N ARG A 78 8.41 12.91 4.71
CA ARG A 78 6.98 13.11 4.99
C ARG A 78 6.18 11.82 4.96
N TYR A 79 6.49 10.92 4.02
CA TYR A 79 5.83 9.61 3.97
C TYR A 79 6.26 8.71 5.12
N LEU A 80 7.54 8.73 5.52
CA LEU A 80 8.04 8.02 6.67
C LEU A 80 7.33 8.48 7.95
N ALA A 81 7.20 9.79 8.16
CA ALA A 81 6.46 10.33 9.29
C ALA A 81 5.01 9.82 9.32
N ALA A 82 4.29 9.89 8.20
CA ALA A 82 2.92 9.40 8.12
C ALA A 82 2.79 7.88 8.34
N ALA A 83 3.75 7.10 7.86
CA ALA A 83 3.78 5.65 8.08
C ALA A 83 4.00 5.32 9.56
N TRP A 84 4.98 5.95 10.22
CA TRP A 84 5.22 5.77 11.65
C TRP A 84 4.05 6.23 12.51
N GLU A 85 3.43 7.38 12.20
CA GLU A 85 2.22 7.87 12.88
C GLU A 85 1.04 6.90 12.76
N SER A 86 0.98 6.08 11.69
CA SER A 86 -0.07 5.09 11.50
C SER A 86 0.06 3.86 12.40
N GLY A 87 1.25 3.65 13.00
CA GLY A 87 1.62 2.44 13.75
C GLY A 87 2.10 1.27 12.88
N ALA A 88 2.11 1.41 11.55
CA ALA A 88 2.66 0.42 10.64
C ALA A 88 4.18 0.60 10.46
N LEU A 89 4.87 -0.48 10.12
CA LEU A 89 6.31 -0.46 9.82
C LEU A 89 6.54 0.02 8.37
N PRO A 90 7.24 1.15 8.15
CA PRO A 90 7.59 1.59 6.80
C PRO A 90 8.67 0.72 6.16
N VAL A 91 8.52 0.53 4.85
CA VAL A 91 9.52 -0.07 3.95
C VAL A 91 9.65 0.85 2.75
N VAL A 92 10.83 1.41 2.51
CA VAL A 92 11.07 2.27 1.35
C VAL A 92 11.35 1.38 0.14
N VAL A 93 10.61 1.61 -0.93
CA VAL A 93 10.75 0.86 -2.19
C VAL A 93 11.18 1.85 -3.28
N LEU A 94 12.46 1.82 -3.62
CA LEU A 94 13.03 2.64 -4.68
C LEU A 94 12.79 1.95 -6.03
N THR A 95 11.76 2.39 -6.74
CA THR A 95 11.34 1.78 -8.01
C THR A 95 12.18 2.31 -9.18
N LYS A 96 12.15 1.57 -10.30
CA LYS A 96 12.84 1.93 -11.55
C LYS A 96 14.37 1.98 -11.38
N ALA A 97 14.94 1.05 -10.60
CA ALA A 97 16.37 0.98 -10.36
C ALA A 97 17.19 0.81 -11.66
N ASP A 98 16.57 0.24 -12.71
CA ASP A 98 17.11 0.14 -14.07
C ASP A 98 17.47 1.49 -14.71
N LEU A 99 16.85 2.60 -14.26
CA LEU A 99 17.13 3.93 -14.79
C LEU A 99 18.29 4.65 -14.10
N CYS A 100 18.83 4.08 -13.02
CA CYS A 100 19.77 4.75 -12.13
C CYS A 100 20.97 3.87 -11.76
N GLU A 101 21.35 2.90 -12.61
CA GLU A 101 22.41 1.93 -12.28
C GLU A 101 23.75 2.57 -11.88
N ALA A 102 24.13 3.69 -12.51
CA ALA A 102 25.40 4.35 -12.25
C ALA A 102 25.43 5.09 -10.89
N GLU A 103 24.31 5.68 -10.47
CA GLU A 103 24.18 6.44 -9.23
C GLU A 103 23.43 5.67 -8.12
N LEU A 104 23.08 4.41 -8.33
CA LEU A 104 22.21 3.63 -7.45
C LEU A 104 22.74 3.59 -6.01
N ASP A 105 24.03 3.35 -5.83
CA ASP A 105 24.68 3.30 -4.52
C ASP A 105 24.60 4.64 -3.76
N GLU A 106 24.71 5.76 -4.48
CA GLU A 106 24.57 7.09 -3.89
C GLU A 106 23.14 7.33 -3.44
N ARG A 107 22.16 7.03 -4.32
CA ARG A 107 20.72 7.16 -4.02
C ARG A 107 20.29 6.27 -2.86
N LEU A 108 20.80 5.05 -2.78
CA LEU A 108 20.53 4.14 -1.68
C LEU A 108 21.02 4.72 -0.35
N ARG A 109 22.27 5.18 -0.28
CA ARG A 109 22.84 5.79 0.93
C ARG A 109 22.07 7.01 1.38
N ASP A 110 21.69 7.87 0.45
CA ASP A 110 20.88 9.06 0.72
C ASP A 110 19.50 8.71 1.30
N ALA A 111 18.84 7.70 0.72
CA ALA A 111 17.55 7.22 1.20
C ALA A 111 17.67 6.53 2.57
N GLU A 112 18.67 5.70 2.78
CA GLU A 112 18.96 5.04 4.07
C GLU A 112 19.25 6.06 5.17
N ALA A 113 19.96 7.15 4.85
CA ALA A 113 20.26 8.21 5.81
C ALA A 113 19.00 8.89 6.36
N VAL A 114 17.92 8.98 5.58
CA VAL A 114 16.63 9.55 6.02
C VAL A 114 15.64 8.49 6.54
N ALA A 115 15.77 7.24 6.09
CA ALA A 115 14.86 6.13 6.40
C ALA A 115 15.25 5.37 7.68
N ILE A 116 15.57 6.09 8.75
CA ILE A 116 16.04 5.48 10.01
C ILE A 116 15.00 4.50 10.56
N GLY A 117 15.41 3.26 10.80
CA GLY A 117 14.54 2.20 11.31
C GLY A 117 13.59 1.58 10.26
N ALA A 118 13.72 1.98 8.99
CA ALA A 118 12.99 1.42 7.86
C ALA A 118 13.97 0.73 6.89
N GLU A 119 13.53 -0.35 6.26
CA GLU A 119 14.30 -1.01 5.21
C GLU A 119 14.20 -0.22 3.90
N VAL A 120 15.29 -0.15 3.12
CA VAL A 120 15.32 0.51 1.80
C VAL A 120 15.63 -0.53 0.73
N LEU A 121 14.70 -0.73 -0.20
CA LEU A 121 14.75 -1.77 -1.21
C LEU A 121 14.74 -1.16 -2.61
N PRO A 122 15.84 -1.24 -3.39
CA PRO A 122 15.79 -0.94 -4.80
C PRO A 122 15.10 -2.08 -5.55
N ILE A 123 14.19 -1.73 -6.46
CA ILE A 123 13.52 -2.69 -7.32
C ILE A 123 13.51 -2.23 -8.77
N SER A 124 13.56 -3.20 -9.67
CA SER A 124 13.20 -3.00 -11.07
C SER A 124 12.07 -3.95 -11.47
N SER A 125 10.96 -3.36 -11.91
CA SER A 125 9.87 -4.12 -12.52
C SER A 125 10.22 -4.64 -13.91
N ILE A 126 11.18 -4.02 -14.60
CA ILE A 126 11.61 -4.46 -15.94
C ILE A 126 12.49 -5.71 -15.82
N ASN A 127 13.39 -5.73 -14.83
CA ASN A 127 14.39 -6.78 -14.66
C ASN A 127 13.91 -7.88 -13.71
N GLY A 128 12.87 -7.60 -12.91
CA GLY A 128 12.40 -8.44 -11.82
C GLY A 128 13.23 -8.34 -10.53
N GLU A 129 14.25 -7.48 -10.50
CA GLU A 129 15.15 -7.32 -9.35
C GLU A 129 14.43 -6.75 -8.13
N GLY A 130 14.73 -7.32 -6.95
CA GLY A 130 14.17 -6.91 -5.66
C GLY A 130 12.68 -7.24 -5.44
N LEU A 131 11.93 -7.58 -6.49
CA LEU A 131 10.50 -7.93 -6.38
C LEU A 131 10.24 -9.13 -5.48
N GLY A 132 11.14 -10.12 -5.51
CA GLY A 132 11.06 -11.30 -4.65
C GLY A 132 11.15 -10.94 -3.16
N THR A 133 11.99 -9.98 -2.80
CA THR A 133 12.12 -9.49 -1.42
C THR A 133 10.83 -8.84 -0.97
N VAL A 134 10.26 -7.93 -1.76
CA VAL A 134 8.96 -7.28 -1.45
C VAL A 134 7.85 -8.33 -1.32
N LYS A 135 7.77 -9.31 -2.22
CA LYS A 135 6.80 -10.42 -2.15
C LYS A 135 6.98 -11.24 -0.87
N GLY A 136 8.23 -11.49 -0.46
CA GLY A 136 8.57 -12.25 0.75
C GLY A 136 8.18 -11.56 2.06
N MET A 137 7.97 -10.25 2.06
CA MET A 137 7.47 -9.51 3.24
C MET A 137 5.96 -9.67 3.44
N LEU A 138 5.21 -9.99 2.37
CA LEU A 138 3.75 -10.15 2.38
C LEU A 138 3.33 -11.62 2.42
N THR A 139 3.62 -12.25 3.55
CA THR A 139 3.25 -13.64 3.85
C THR A 139 1.95 -13.73 4.64
N THR A 140 1.46 -14.94 4.89
CA THR A 140 0.27 -15.19 5.70
C THR A 140 0.28 -14.42 7.02
N GLY A 141 -0.79 -13.65 7.26
CA GLY A 141 -0.94 -12.84 8.47
C GLY A 141 -0.25 -11.47 8.39
N LYS A 142 0.31 -11.08 7.24
CA LYS A 142 0.82 -9.74 6.97
C LYS A 142 -0.10 -8.96 6.05
N THR A 143 -0.35 -7.71 6.39
CA THR A 143 -1.12 -6.74 5.59
C THR A 143 -0.23 -5.57 5.18
N GLY A 144 -0.13 -5.31 3.88
CA GLY A 144 0.62 -4.21 3.31
C GLY A 144 -0.27 -3.11 2.73
N ALA A 145 0.25 -1.89 2.69
CA ALA A 145 -0.31 -0.80 1.89
C ALA A 145 0.78 -0.13 1.06
N LEU A 146 0.44 0.34 -0.15
CA LEU A 146 1.38 1.09 -1.00
C LEU A 146 1.05 2.58 -1.01
N ILE A 147 2.04 3.43 -0.70
CA ILE A 147 1.93 4.88 -0.84
C ILE A 147 3.06 5.43 -1.71
N GLY A 148 2.84 6.60 -2.29
CA GLY A 148 3.83 7.25 -3.14
C GLY A 148 3.19 8.06 -4.27
N SER A 149 4.03 8.77 -5.00
CA SER A 149 3.64 9.69 -6.08
C SER A 149 2.89 8.98 -7.22
N SER A 150 2.09 9.72 -7.98
CA SER A 150 1.52 9.18 -9.22
C SER A 150 2.65 8.87 -10.22
N GLY A 151 2.53 7.78 -10.98
CA GLY A 151 3.54 7.39 -11.98
C GLY A 151 4.82 6.76 -11.44
N VAL A 152 4.93 6.59 -10.12
CA VAL A 152 6.12 6.01 -9.47
C VAL A 152 6.28 4.50 -9.68
N GLY A 153 5.24 3.79 -10.14
CA GLY A 153 5.29 2.34 -10.38
C GLY A 153 4.49 1.47 -9.40
N LYS A 154 3.67 2.06 -8.51
CA LYS A 154 2.79 1.30 -7.58
C LYS A 154 1.92 0.25 -8.29
N SER A 155 1.21 0.65 -9.35
CA SER A 155 0.32 -0.27 -10.08
C SER A 155 1.09 -1.41 -10.74
N THR A 156 2.28 -1.12 -11.27
CA THR A 156 3.18 -2.14 -11.82
C THR A 156 3.60 -3.13 -10.72
N LEU A 157 4.03 -2.64 -9.56
CA LEU A 157 4.39 -3.47 -8.41
C LEU A 157 3.20 -4.33 -7.94
N ILE A 158 1.99 -3.75 -7.85
CA ILE A 158 0.76 -4.50 -7.51
C ILE A 158 0.56 -5.66 -8.50
N ASN A 159 0.69 -5.42 -9.80
CA ASN A 159 0.51 -6.47 -10.81
C ASN A 159 1.53 -7.60 -10.67
N HIS A 160 2.79 -7.30 -10.35
CA HIS A 160 3.79 -8.34 -10.05
C HIS A 160 3.45 -9.13 -8.79
N LEU A 161 3.04 -8.45 -7.71
CA LEU A 161 2.66 -9.10 -6.46
C LEU A 161 1.47 -10.05 -6.64
N LEU A 162 0.55 -9.70 -7.54
CA LEU A 162 -0.60 -10.53 -7.92
C LEU A 162 -0.28 -11.63 -8.94
N GLY A 163 0.95 -11.68 -9.45
CA GLY A 163 1.35 -12.68 -10.44
C GLY A 163 0.77 -12.45 -11.84
N PHE A 164 0.16 -11.30 -12.12
CA PHE A 164 -0.49 -11.00 -13.40
C PHE A 164 0.47 -10.85 -14.58
N GLU A 165 1.77 -10.68 -14.34
CA GLU A 165 2.75 -10.60 -15.42
C GLU A 165 2.86 -11.86 -16.28
N ARG A 166 2.47 -13.04 -15.77
CA ARG A 166 2.46 -14.27 -16.60
C ARG A 166 1.48 -14.19 -17.78
N GLN A 167 0.57 -13.21 -17.82
CA GLN A 167 -0.40 -13.04 -18.89
C GLN A 167 -0.07 -11.93 -19.91
N THR A 168 0.89 -11.03 -19.65
CA THR A 168 1.07 -9.80 -20.47
C THR A 168 2.23 -9.86 -21.48
N ILE A 169 2.81 -11.03 -21.74
CA ILE A 169 3.77 -11.22 -22.86
C ILE A 169 3.06 -11.70 -24.15
N GLY A 170 1.79 -12.13 -24.05
CA GLY A 170 0.95 -12.48 -25.20
C GLY A 170 -0.09 -11.39 -25.46
N GLU A 171 0.06 -10.68 -26.58
CA GLU A 171 -0.89 -9.71 -27.13
C GLU A 171 -0.99 -8.36 -26.39
N VAL A 172 -0.15 -7.41 -26.82
CA VAL A 172 -0.53 -6.00 -26.79
C VAL A 172 -1.73 -5.83 -27.73
N ARG A 173 -2.95 -5.96 -27.19
CA ARG A 173 -4.13 -5.43 -27.85
C ARG A 173 -4.08 -3.90 -27.71
N THR A 174 -3.52 -3.27 -28.73
CA THR A 174 -3.69 -1.84 -29.03
C THR A 174 -5.17 -1.58 -29.30
N GLY A 175 -5.95 -1.34 -28.24
CA GLY A 175 -7.40 -1.21 -28.37
C GLY A 175 -8.09 -1.00 -27.04
N ASP A 176 -7.61 -0.02 -26.26
CA ASP A 176 -8.46 0.93 -25.52
C ASP A 176 -7.54 1.79 -24.63
N GLY A 177 -7.27 3.01 -25.10
CA GLY A 177 -6.50 4.04 -24.42
C GLY A 177 -7.20 4.58 -23.17
N ARG A 178 -7.44 3.71 -22.20
CA ARG A 178 -7.85 4.08 -20.84
C ARG A 178 -6.89 3.44 -19.85
N GLY A 179 -5.75 4.09 -19.66
CA GLY A 179 -5.03 4.04 -18.40
C GLY A 179 -5.99 4.44 -17.29
N ARG A 180 -6.65 3.46 -16.67
CA ARG A 180 -7.63 3.68 -15.60
C ARG A 180 -7.62 2.54 -14.60
N HIS A 181 -6.43 2.12 -14.17
CA HIS A 181 -6.23 1.74 -12.77
C HIS A 181 -5.96 2.99 -11.94
N THR A 182 -6.85 3.98 -12.04
CA THR A 182 -6.96 5.01 -11.02
C THR A 182 -7.62 4.31 -9.84
N THR A 183 -6.82 3.82 -8.88
CA THR A 183 -7.29 3.07 -7.71
C THR A 183 -8.11 3.99 -6.80
N THR A 184 -9.36 4.23 -7.16
CA THR A 184 -10.35 4.93 -6.31
C THR A 184 -11.17 3.97 -5.46
N HIS A 185 -11.01 2.65 -5.65
CA HIS A 185 -11.60 1.64 -4.81
C HIS A 185 -10.59 1.18 -3.76
N ARG A 186 -10.98 1.27 -2.49
CA ARG A 186 -10.22 0.73 -1.35
C ARG A 186 -10.63 -0.73 -1.24
N GLU A 187 -9.74 -1.64 -1.57
CA GLU A 187 -10.01 -3.08 -1.59
C GLU A 187 -8.88 -3.79 -0.86
N LEU A 188 -9.20 -4.91 -0.21
CA LEU A 188 -8.21 -5.83 0.32
C LEU A 188 -8.01 -6.94 -0.70
N ILE A 189 -6.78 -7.12 -1.17
CA ILE A 189 -6.42 -8.12 -2.15
C ILE A 189 -5.59 -9.21 -1.46
N LEU A 190 -6.04 -10.46 -1.57
CA LEU A 190 -5.27 -11.62 -1.11
C LEU A 190 -4.22 -11.99 -2.15
N LEU A 191 -2.95 -11.96 -1.74
CA LEU A 191 -1.82 -12.37 -2.58
C LEU A 191 -1.64 -13.90 -2.53
N GLU A 192 -1.00 -14.47 -3.56
CA GLU A 192 -0.69 -15.91 -3.61
C GLU A 192 0.11 -16.40 -2.39
N GLY A 193 0.94 -15.52 -1.81
CA GLY A 193 1.73 -15.81 -0.60
C GLY A 193 0.93 -15.76 0.71
N GLY A 194 -0.38 -15.49 0.64
CA GLY A 194 -1.29 -15.41 1.78
C GLY A 194 -1.29 -14.06 2.51
N GLY A 195 -0.43 -13.11 2.12
CA GLY A 195 -0.49 -11.74 2.59
C GLY A 195 -1.65 -10.96 1.98
N LEU A 196 -2.05 -9.88 2.64
CA LEU A 196 -3.09 -8.96 2.21
C LEU A 196 -2.47 -7.65 1.72
N LEU A 197 -3.05 -7.05 0.68
CA LEU A 197 -2.64 -5.75 0.16
C LEU A 197 -3.82 -4.79 0.07
N VAL A 198 -3.61 -3.56 0.54
CA VAL A 198 -4.56 -2.44 0.49
C VAL A 198 -4.09 -1.35 -0.47
#